data_AF-A0A6A6T257-F1
#
_entry.id   AF-A0A6A6T257-F1
#
_cell.length_a   1.000
_cell.length_b   1.000
_cell.length_c   1.000
_cell.angle_alpha   90.00
_cell.angle_beta   90.00
_cell.angle_gamma   90.00
#
_symmetry.space_group_name_H-M   'P 1'
#
loop_
_entity.id
_entity.type
_entity.pdbx_description
1 polymer ?
#
loop_
_entity_poly.entity_id
_entity_poly.type
_entity_poly.pdbx_seq_one_letter_code
_entity_poly.pdbx_strand_id
1 'polypeptide(L)' 'MRQDESVKIKQLYPDLTVQQISQIVAAKWKAMSEDEKDVWRKAAEKEKEQHAIMYPDYKYSPRKPGEKKKRQSRKA' A
#
# COMPACT_ATOMS: atom_id res chain seq x y z
N MET A 1 -5.39 -4.24 -4.91
CA MET A 1 -5.55 -2.90 -5.52
C MET A 1 -4.24 -2.22 -5.86
N ARG A 2 -3.45 -1.72 -4.89
CA ARG A 2 -2.28 -0.88 -5.20
C ARG A 2 -1.24 -1.61 -6.04
N GLN A 3 -0.93 -2.86 -5.72
CA GLN A 3 -0.07 -3.71 -6.53
C GLN A 3 -0.64 -3.90 -7.95
N ASP A 4 -1.89 -4.34 -8.07
CA ASP A 4 -2.52 -4.65 -9.37
C ASP A 4 -2.59 -3.43 -10.31
N GLU A 5 -3.00 -2.29 -9.75
CA GLU A 5 -3.09 -1.04 -10.51
C GLU A 5 -1.70 -0.51 -10.88
N SER A 6 -0.71 -0.66 -10.00
CA SER A 6 0.67 -0.27 -10.33
C SER A 6 1.27 -1.11 -11.45
N VAL A 7 0.95 -2.41 -11.53
CA VAL A 7 1.41 -3.29 -12.62
C VAL A 7 0.76 -2.88 -13.94
N LYS A 8 -0.56 -2.62 -13.95
CA LYS A 8 -1.27 -2.15 -15.14
C LYS A 8 -0.72 -0.82 -15.65
N ILE A 9 -0.52 0.16 -14.78
CA ILE A 9 0.02 1.47 -15.17
C ILE A 9 1.46 1.33 -15.69
N LYS A 10 2.28 0.47 -15.08
CA LYS A 10 3.65 0.21 -15.57
C LYS A 10 3.67 -0.49 -16.93
N GLN A 11 2.69 -1.35 -17.21
CA GLN A 11 2.56 -1.98 -18.53
C GLN A 11 2.12 -1.00 -19.61
N LEU A 12 1.19 -0.10 -19.29
CA LEU A 12 0.69 0.93 -20.22
C LEU A 12 1.69 2.07 -20.44
N TYR A 13 2.50 2.36 -19.42
CA TYR A 13 3.46 3.46 -19.41
C TYR A 13 4.78 2.97 -18.78
N PRO A 14 5.59 2.22 -19.54
CA PRO A 14 6.85 1.65 -19.04
C PRO A 14 7.89 2.72 -18.69
N ASP A 15 7.77 3.93 -19.27
CA ASP A 15 8.67 5.06 -19.02
C ASP A 15 8.38 5.79 -17.71
N LEU A 16 7.22 5.55 -17.08
CA LEU A 16 6.89 6.17 -15.80
C LEU A 16 7.70 5.54 -14.68
N THR A 17 8.29 6.41 -13.85
CA THR A 17 8.98 5.97 -12.64
C THR A 17 7.99 5.37 -11.64
N VAL A 18 8.47 4.43 -10.81
CA VAL A 18 7.66 3.85 -9.73
C VAL A 18 7.08 4.91 -8.80
N GLN A 19 7.80 6.04 -8.61
CA GLN A 19 7.31 7.18 -7.84
C GLN A 19 6.08 7.83 -8.47
N GLN A 20 6.10 8.08 -9.77
CA GLN A 20 4.95 8.65 -10.50
C GLN A 20 3.77 7.69 -10.52
N ILE A 21 4.01 6.40 -10.77
CA ILE A 21 2.96 5.36 -10.72
C ILE A 21 2.30 5.35 -9.33
N SER A 22 3.11 5.40 -8.26
CA SER A 22 2.64 5.47 -6.87
C SER A 22 1.77 6.70 -6.58
N GLN A 23 2.08 7.86 -7.19
CA GLN A 23 1.27 9.07 -7.09
C GLN A 23 -0.06 8.94 -7.84
N ILE A 24 -0.05 8.37 -9.06
CA ILE A 24 -1.25 8.15 -9.87
C ILE A 24 -2.22 7.21 -9.14
N VAL A 25 -1.73 6.09 -8.61
CA VAL A 25 -2.57 5.13 -7.86
C VAL A 25 -3.16 5.78 -6.60
N ALA A 26 -2.40 6.64 -5.92
CA ALA A 26 -2.89 7.37 -4.75
C ALA A 26 -3.97 8.41 -5.12
N ALA A 27 -3.81 9.09 -6.25
CA ALA A 27 -4.82 10.02 -6.77
C ALA A 27 -6.11 9.28 -7.16
N LYS A 28 -5.99 8.14 -7.85
CA LYS A 28 -7.12 7.27 -8.21
C LYS A 28 -7.88 6.82 -6.96
N TRP A 29 -7.18 6.34 -5.93
CA TRP A 29 -7.81 5.96 -4.66
C TRP A 29 -8.60 7.12 -4.04
N LYS A 30 -8.05 8.34 -4.03
CA LYS A 30 -8.76 9.50 -3.48
C LYS A 30 -10.03 9.83 -4.27
N ALA A 31 -9.96 9.72 -5.59
CA ALA A 31 -11.06 10.02 -6.51
C ALA A 31 -12.17 8.95 -6.54
N MET A 32 -11.92 7.73 -6.04
CA MET A 32 -12.93 6.67 -5.96
C MET A 32 -14.08 7.04 -5.01
N SER A 33 -15.27 6.53 -5.31
CA SER A 33 -16.45 6.69 -4.45
C SER A 33 -16.30 5.89 -3.15
N GLU A 34 -17.12 6.23 -2.15
CA GLU A 34 -17.10 5.52 -0.87
C GLU A 34 -17.49 4.05 -1.03
N ASP A 35 -18.41 3.74 -1.94
CA ASP A 35 -18.85 2.37 -2.26
C ASP A 35 -17.70 1.52 -2.82
N GLU A 36 -16.91 2.08 -3.73
CA GLU A 36 -15.74 1.39 -4.30
C GLU A 36 -14.66 1.19 -3.24
N LYS A 37 -14.44 2.17 -2.36
CA LYS A 37 -13.52 2.07 -1.24
C LYS A 37 -13.98 1.02 -0.22
N ASP A 38 -15.29 0.87 -0.03
CA ASP A 38 -15.86 -0.05 0.95
C ASP A 38 -15.58 -1.52 0.59
N VAL A 39 -15.58 -1.85 -0.71
CA VAL A 39 -15.15 -3.19 -1.18
C VAL A 39 -13.73 -3.52 -0.70
N TRP A 40 -12.82 -2.54 -0.79
CA TRP A 40 -11.44 -2.72 -0.35
C TRP A 40 -11.30 -2.70 1.17
N ARG A 41 -12.14 -1.94 1.88
CA ARG A 41 -12.20 -1.94 3.35
C ARG A 41 -12.62 -3.31 3.87
N LYS A 42 -13.70 -3.89 3.31
CA LYS A 42 -14.17 -5.25 3.63
C LYS A 42 -13.13 -6.32 3.31
N ALA A 43 -12.45 -6.20 2.17
CA ALA A 43 -11.35 -7.10 1.82
C ALA A 43 -10.20 -7.02 2.84
N ALA A 44 -9.85 -5.82 3.30
CA ALA A 44 -8.82 -5.62 4.33
C ALA A 44 -9.23 -6.19 5.70
N GLU A 45 -10.51 -6.08 6.07
CA GLU A 45 -11.04 -6.69 7.30
C GLU A 45 -10.98 -8.22 7.22
N LYS A 46 -11.39 -8.80 6.09
CA LYS A 46 -11.29 -10.25 5.87
C LYS A 46 -9.84 -10.73 5.96
N GLU A 47 -8.89 -10.03 5.35
CA GLU A 47 -7.46 -10.35 5.43
C GLU A 47 -6.97 -10.28 6.89
N LYS A 48 -7.41 -9.27 7.65
CA LYS A 48 -7.06 -9.12 9.08
C LYS A 48 -7.59 -10.27 9.91
N GLU A 49 -8.84 -10.70 9.69
CA GLU A 49 -9.43 -11.87 10.35
C GLU A 49 -8.67 -13.15 10.01
N GLN A 50 -8.41 -13.38 8.72
CA GLN A 50 -7.62 -14.54 8.27
C GLN A 50 -6.23 -14.54 8.89
N HIS A 51 -5.56 -13.38 8.94
CA HIS A 51 -4.27 -13.25 9.59
C HIS A 51 -4.34 -13.53 11.09
N ALA A 52 -5.40 -13.09 11.78
CA ALA A 52 -5.59 -13.37 13.19
C ALA A 52 -5.81 -14.88 13.46
N ILE A 53 -6.52 -15.57 12.56
CA ILE A 53 -6.72 -17.02 12.63
C ILE A 53 -5.42 -17.77 12.33
N MET A 54 -4.70 -17.40 11.27
CA MET A 54 -3.46 -18.07 10.87
C MET A 54 -2.30 -17.80 11.84
N TYR A 55 -2.28 -16.62 12.45
CA TYR A 55 -1.22 -16.20 13.37
C TYR A 55 -1.82 -15.70 14.69
N PRO A 56 -2.34 -16.61 15.53
CA PRO A 56 -2.98 -16.24 16.80
C PRO A 56 -2.03 -15.54 17.77
N ASP A 57 -0.72 -15.86 17.71
CA ASP A 57 0.33 -15.23 18.52
C ASP A 57 0.93 -13.96 17.88
N TYR A 58 0.40 -13.49 16.74
CA TYR A 58 0.95 -12.32 16.06
C TYR A 58 0.73 -11.05 16.87
N LYS A 59 1.84 -10.45 17.31
CA LYS A 59 1.86 -9.15 17.98
C LYS A 59 2.62 -8.14 17.13
N TYR A 60 1.93 -7.09 16.72
CA TYR A 60 2.58 -5.98 16.03
C TYR A 60 3.54 -5.24 16.98
N SER A 61 4.84 -5.45 16.79
CA SER A 61 5.92 -4.79 17.54
C SER A 61 6.73 -3.88 16.60
N PRO A 62 6.31 -2.61 16.39
CA PRO A 62 7.03 -1.70 15.51
C PRO A 62 8.44 -1.41 16.04
N ARG A 63 9.45 -1.47 15.16
CA ARG A 63 10.84 -1.15 15.53
C ARG A 63 10.99 0.31 15.97
N LYS A 64 11.80 0.55 17.01
CA LYS A 64 12.03 1.88 17.55
C LYS A 64 12.70 2.78 16.49
N PRO A 65 12.40 4.09 16.45
CA PRO A 65 12.93 5.00 15.43
C PRO A 65 14.47 5.04 15.35
N GLY A 66 15.19 4.69 16.42
CA GLY A 66 16.65 4.62 16.46
C GLY A 66 17.26 3.35 15.83
N GLU A 67 16.47 2.29 15.64
CA GLU A 67 16.95 1.00 15.08
C GLU A 67 16.73 0.90 13.57
N LYS A 68 15.97 1.83 12.98
CA LYS A 68 15.77 1.89 11.53
C LYS A 68 16.89 2.74 10.91
N LYS A 69 17.67 2.15 9.98
CA LYS A 69 18.46 2.93 9.02
C LYS A 69 17.49 3.87 8.28
N LYS A 70 17.47 5.15 8.68
CA LYS A 70 16.71 6.18 7.96
C LYS A 70 17.21 6.17 6.52
N ARG A 71 16.30 6.16 5.54
CA ARG A 71 16.67 6.47 4.15
C ARG A 71 17.32 7.85 4.23
N GLN A 72 18.60 7.96 3.90
CA GLN A 72 19.27 9.25 3.91
C GLN A 72 18.50 10.15 2.94
N SER A 73 17.98 11.26 3.46
CA SER A 73 17.52 12.33 2.60
C SER A 73 18.71 12.76 1.75
N ARG A 74 18.60 12.69 0.43
CA ARG A 74 19.52 13.45 -0.42
C ARG A 74 19.28 14.92 -0.05
N LYS A 75 20.23 15.52 0.69
CA LYS A 75 20.27 16.97 0.86
C LYS A 75 20.50 17.55 -0.54
N ALA A 76 19.67 18.53 -0.89
CA ALA A 76 19.88 19.39 -2.06
C ALA A 76 21.14 20.24 -1.85
#